data_AF-A0A9D6IEQ2-F1
#
_entry.id   AF-A0A9D6IEQ2-F1
#
_cell.length_a   1.000
_cell.length_b   1.000
_cell.length_c   1.000
_cell.angle_alpha   90.00
_cell.angle_beta   90.00
_cell.angle_gamma   90.00
#
_symmetry.space_group_name_H-M   'P 1'
#
loop_
_entity.id
_entity.type
_entity.pdbx_description
1 polymer ?
#
loop_
_entity_poly.entity_id
_entity_poly.type
_entity_poly.pdbx_seq_one_letter_code
_entity_poly.pdbx_strand_id
1 'polypeptide(L)'
;MSLEQERLLARIEELEKRLAQVEARPLRRAAWGTYALGSLLAGLLIAVLTGPSWVVANQDKKEVQDVICKRLTIVDNDGKTRVVLGFDAFGGNVKVLNSKDQNIVVLDNDKFGGTLRLFGNNEKRLLVAGGNKDGCQINVFDLEGNIRAYLGCDSVHEGYLALRNKQNRNVIYAGADDDGGLVRVYGHDGKQRAFLGVGPKQGDGLVMLTGADGKRRHWIGSDAGATSHTIYGNNGVLAHDIRGGNSGAYHSFFTKDGRNVVTTIGASNDTGEGILRLNTVTGKTHSYLGANRNGSGGLILLNSPNDAVNSRVVIGVDANGVGFGEGRDSDNVTRRSFK
;
A
#
# COMPACT_ATOMS: atom_id res chain seq x y z
N MET A 1 44.80 -27.03 -15.27
CA MET A 1 43.61 -26.16 -15.21
C MET A 1 43.18 -26.10 -13.75
N SER A 2 42.97 -24.91 -13.18
CA SER A 2 42.59 -24.81 -11.77
C SER A 2 41.13 -25.21 -11.55
N LEU A 3 40.77 -25.66 -10.35
CA LEU A 3 39.38 -25.97 -9.97
C LEU A 3 38.43 -24.79 -10.25
N GLU A 4 38.95 -23.58 -10.20
CA GLU A 4 38.22 -22.34 -10.49
C GLU A 4 37.96 -22.17 -12.00
N GLN A 5 38.92 -22.55 -12.84
CA GLN A 5 38.74 -22.59 -14.30
C GLN A 5 37.73 -23.66 -14.72
N GLU A 6 37.73 -24.82 -14.07
CA GLU A 6 36.71 -25.86 -14.32
C GLU A 6 35.31 -25.41 -13.90
N ARG A 7 35.18 -24.73 -12.77
CA ARG A 7 33.91 -24.13 -12.33
C ARG A 7 33.42 -23.05 -13.28
N LEU A 8 34.33 -22.21 -13.80
CA LEU A 8 33.99 -21.19 -14.78
C LEU A 8 33.50 -21.80 -16.09
N LEU A 9 34.18 -22.82 -16.60
CA LEU A 9 33.78 -23.50 -17.83
C LEU A 9 32.44 -24.22 -17.69
N ALA A 10 32.22 -24.92 -16.57
CA ALA A 10 30.93 -25.57 -16.29
C ALA A 10 29.79 -24.54 -16.20
N ARG A 11 30.06 -23.34 -15.67
CA ARG A 11 29.07 -22.26 -15.57
C ARG A 11 28.78 -21.63 -16.92
N ILE A 12 29.78 -21.51 -17.80
CA ILE A 12 29.61 -21.05 -19.18
C ILE A 12 28.77 -22.06 -19.96
N GLU A 13 29.09 -23.35 -19.87
CA GLU A 13 28.35 -24.42 -20.54
C GLU A 13 26.88 -24.50 -20.06
N GLU A 14 26.63 -24.30 -18.76
CA GLU A 14 25.28 -24.22 -18.23
C GLU A 14 24.51 -22.99 -18.76
N LEU A 15 25.18 -21.84 -18.88
CA LEU A 15 24.59 -20.63 -19.43
C LEU A 15 24.26 -20.79 -20.92
N GLU A 16 25.15 -21.40 -21.71
CA GLU A 16 24.92 -21.71 -23.12
C GLU A 16 23.74 -22.68 -23.29
N LYS A 17 23.64 -23.70 -22.43
CA LYS A 17 22.52 -24.64 -22.44
C LYS A 17 21.18 -23.98 -22.08
N ARG A 18 21.19 -23.04 -21.13
CA ARG A 18 20.01 -22.24 -20.78
C ARG A 18 19.63 -21.28 -21.91
N LEU A 19 20.61 -20.67 -22.56
CA LEU A 19 20.38 -19.79 -23.72
C LEU A 19 19.75 -20.58 -24.87
N ALA A 20 20.31 -21.74 -25.21
CA ALA A 20 19.76 -22.62 -26.23
C ALA A 20 18.34 -23.11 -25.89
N GLN A 21 18.02 -23.36 -24.61
CA GLN A 21 16.65 -23.68 -24.19
C GLN A 21 15.67 -22.51 -24.30
N VAL A 22 16.14 -21.27 -24.13
CA VAL A 22 15.33 -20.07 -24.32
C VAL A 22 15.09 -19.81 -25.81
N GLU A 23 16.10 -20.01 -26.65
CA GLU A 23 16.00 -19.82 -28.11
C GLU A 23 15.23 -20.94 -28.81
N ALA A 24 15.33 -22.18 -28.33
CA ALA A 24 14.64 -23.34 -28.91
C ALA A 24 13.16 -23.45 -28.48
N ARG A 25 12.63 -22.52 -27.66
CA ARG A 25 11.18 -22.45 -27.42
C ARG A 25 10.52 -21.75 -28.61
N PRO A 26 9.83 -22.47 -29.51
CA PRO A 26 9.02 -21.82 -30.52
C PRO A 26 8.00 -20.94 -29.80
N LEU A 27 7.99 -19.65 -30.15
CA LEU A 27 7.04 -18.65 -29.65
C LEU A 27 5.61 -19.16 -29.87
N ARG A 28 5.06 -19.87 -28.88
CA ARG A 28 3.62 -20.05 -28.75
C ARG A 28 3.07 -18.66 -28.47
N ARG A 29 2.55 -18.04 -29.52
CA ARG A 29 1.66 -16.88 -29.47
C ARG A 29 0.44 -17.23 -28.63
N ALA A 30 0.59 -17.16 -27.31
CA ALA A 30 -0.48 -17.01 -26.37
C ALA A 30 -0.50 -15.53 -25.98
N ALA A 31 -1.60 -14.90 -26.35
CA ALA A 31 -1.93 -13.51 -26.03
C ALA A 31 -1.76 -13.26 -24.52
N TRP A 32 -1.06 -12.16 -24.21
CA TRP A 32 -0.90 -11.49 -22.90
C TRP A 32 0.59 -11.33 -22.57
N GLY A 33 1.15 -10.16 -22.88
CA GLY A 33 2.50 -9.84 -22.43
C GLY A 33 3.23 -8.73 -23.16
N THR A 34 2.68 -8.17 -24.24
CA THR A 34 3.26 -7.03 -24.98
C THR A 34 2.29 -5.86 -25.17
N TYR A 35 1.09 -5.94 -24.61
CA TYR A 35 0.11 -4.84 -24.60
C TYR A 35 0.27 -3.87 -23.41
N ALA A 36 1.40 -3.86 -22.70
CA ALA A 36 1.65 -2.89 -21.62
C ALA A 36 2.78 -1.90 -21.94
N LEU A 37 3.82 -2.31 -22.68
CA LEU A 37 4.86 -1.38 -23.16
C LEU A 37 4.69 -0.98 -24.63
N GLY A 38 4.15 -1.88 -25.47
CA GLY A 38 3.81 -1.59 -26.85
C GLY A 38 2.56 -0.71 -27.01
N SER A 39 1.62 -0.75 -26.05
CA SER A 39 0.43 0.11 -26.05
C SER A 39 0.69 1.52 -25.48
N LEU A 40 1.77 1.69 -24.72
CA LEU A 40 2.20 3.00 -24.25
C LEU A 40 3.01 3.73 -25.32
N LEU A 41 3.84 3.01 -26.09
CA LEU A 41 4.56 3.57 -27.24
C LEU A 41 3.73 3.63 -28.52
N ALA A 42 2.85 2.66 -28.80
CA ALA A 42 1.86 2.78 -29.88
C ALA A 42 0.66 3.65 -29.48
N GLY A 43 0.35 3.82 -28.20
CA GLY A 43 -0.60 4.83 -27.72
C GLY A 43 -0.05 6.25 -27.87
N LEU A 44 1.24 6.46 -27.62
CA LEU A 44 1.91 7.73 -27.94
C LEU A 44 2.11 7.93 -29.46
N LEU A 45 2.42 6.88 -30.22
CA LEU A 45 2.61 6.98 -31.68
C LEU A 45 1.29 7.05 -32.45
N ILE A 46 0.19 6.48 -31.95
CA ILE A 46 -1.16 6.71 -32.50
C ILE A 46 -1.67 8.07 -32.06
N ALA A 47 -1.32 8.61 -30.88
CA ALA A 47 -1.59 10.03 -30.59
C ALA A 47 -0.80 11.00 -31.51
N VAL A 48 0.33 10.57 -32.07
CA VAL A 48 1.12 11.34 -33.04
C VAL A 48 0.70 11.07 -34.51
N LEU A 49 0.14 9.90 -34.84
CA LEU A 49 -0.27 9.52 -36.21
C LEU A 49 -1.79 9.55 -36.46
N THR A 50 -2.61 9.58 -35.41
CA THR A 50 -3.96 10.18 -35.41
C THR A 50 -3.90 11.55 -34.76
N GLY A 51 -2.76 12.24 -34.97
CA GLY A 51 -2.61 13.64 -34.68
C GLY A 51 -3.85 14.39 -35.19
N PRO A 52 -4.36 15.35 -34.43
CA PRO A 52 -5.51 16.11 -34.85
C PRO A 52 -5.21 16.68 -36.23
N SER A 53 -6.23 16.64 -37.09
CA SER A 53 -6.29 17.16 -38.45
C SER A 53 -5.96 18.66 -38.51
N TRP A 54 -4.72 19.05 -38.18
CA TRP A 54 -4.17 20.40 -38.31
C TRP A 54 -3.32 20.55 -39.58
N VAL A 55 -3.47 19.62 -40.53
CA VAL A 55 -2.97 19.77 -41.90
C VAL A 55 -4.15 19.58 -42.85
N VAL A 56 -5.10 20.52 -42.78
CA VAL A 56 -5.87 20.98 -43.95
C VAL A 56 -6.12 22.48 -43.75
N ALA A 57 -5.89 23.23 -44.82
CA ALA A 57 -6.22 24.64 -45.01
C ALA A 57 -5.30 25.67 -44.33
N ASN A 58 -4.12 25.86 -44.93
CA ASN A 58 -3.61 27.21 -45.18
C ASN A 58 -4.49 27.90 -46.26
N GLN A 59 -5.81 27.92 -46.05
CA GLN A 59 -6.74 28.80 -46.76
C GLN A 59 -6.68 30.10 -45.98
N ASP A 60 -6.37 31.21 -46.67
CA ASP A 60 -6.44 32.59 -46.21
C ASP A 60 -6.45 32.75 -44.69
N LYS A 61 -5.34 33.19 -44.09
CA LYS A 61 -5.38 33.76 -42.74
C LYS A 61 -6.44 34.85 -42.74
N LYS A 62 -7.69 34.49 -42.44
CA LYS A 62 -8.75 35.41 -42.10
C LYS A 62 -8.12 36.25 -41.01
N GLU A 63 -7.98 37.54 -41.29
CA GLU A 63 -7.53 38.50 -40.30
C GLU A 63 -8.34 38.22 -39.03
N VAL A 64 -7.66 37.77 -37.99
CA VAL A 64 -8.29 37.57 -36.70
C VAL A 64 -8.66 38.96 -36.23
N GLN A 65 -9.95 39.25 -36.18
CA GLN A 65 -10.41 40.54 -35.72
C GLN A 65 -10.21 40.61 -34.20
N ASP A 66 -9.26 41.42 -33.77
CA ASP A 66 -9.03 41.69 -32.36
C ASP A 66 -10.12 42.62 -31.82
N VAL A 67 -10.71 42.25 -30.69
CA VAL A 67 -11.63 43.11 -29.94
C VAL A 67 -10.89 43.66 -28.72
N ILE A 68 -10.39 44.88 -28.83
CA ILE A 68 -9.69 45.58 -27.74
C ILE A 68 -10.70 46.45 -26.98
N CYS A 69 -10.95 46.11 -25.73
CA CYS A 69 -11.86 46.87 -24.87
C CYS A 69 -11.46 46.75 -23.41
N LYS A 70 -11.89 47.72 -22.58
CA LYS A 70 -11.71 47.66 -21.11
C LYS A 70 -12.64 46.63 -20.47
N ARG A 71 -13.77 46.36 -21.12
CA ARG A 71 -14.80 45.43 -20.67
C ARG A 71 -15.59 44.94 -21.89
N LEU A 72 -15.74 43.63 -22.01
CA LEU A 72 -16.63 42.98 -22.97
C LEU A 72 -17.82 42.39 -22.22
N THR A 73 -19.03 42.73 -22.65
CA THR A 73 -20.27 42.18 -22.09
C THR A 73 -21.04 41.50 -23.19
N ILE A 74 -21.31 40.20 -23.03
CA ILE A 74 -22.12 39.40 -23.95
C ILE A 74 -23.51 39.28 -23.34
N VAL A 75 -24.52 39.63 -24.13
CA VAL A 75 -25.94 39.57 -23.74
C VAL A 75 -26.70 38.49 -24.52
N ASP A 76 -27.82 38.01 -23.98
CA ASP A 76 -28.75 37.16 -24.71
C ASP A 76 -29.74 37.98 -25.57
N ASN A 77 -30.72 37.29 -26.18
CA ASN A 77 -31.73 37.91 -27.04
C ASN A 77 -32.63 38.93 -26.32
N ASP A 78 -32.72 38.85 -24.99
CA ASP A 78 -33.50 39.77 -24.17
C ASP A 78 -32.64 40.93 -23.66
N GLY A 79 -31.37 41.02 -24.08
CA GLY A 79 -30.42 42.02 -23.62
C GLY A 79 -29.86 41.75 -22.22
N LYS A 80 -30.11 40.57 -21.64
CA LYS A 80 -29.58 40.21 -20.32
C LYS A 80 -28.14 39.74 -20.41
N THR A 81 -27.31 40.17 -19.46
CA THR A 81 -25.88 39.80 -19.42
C THR A 81 -25.70 38.31 -19.14
N ARG A 82 -24.86 37.65 -19.95
CA ARG A 82 -24.51 36.23 -19.80
C ARG A 82 -23.02 35.99 -19.60
N VAL A 83 -22.17 36.82 -20.18
CA VAL A 83 -20.72 36.76 -19.95
C VAL A 83 -20.17 38.17 -19.78
N VAL A 84 -19.27 38.35 -18.82
CA VAL A 84 -18.49 39.58 -18.63
C VAL A 84 -17.01 39.23 -18.63
N LEU A 85 -16.23 39.90 -19.47
CA LEU A 85 -14.77 39.91 -19.41
C LEU A 85 -14.36 41.33 -19.01
N GLY A 86 -13.51 41.44 -17.99
CA GLY A 86 -13.09 42.74 -17.48
C GLY A 86 -11.81 42.65 -16.67
N PHE A 87 -11.51 43.74 -15.96
CA PHE A 87 -10.35 43.86 -15.09
C PHE A 87 -10.75 44.57 -13.79
N ASP A 88 -10.04 44.27 -12.72
CA ASP A 88 -10.10 44.96 -11.42
C ASP A 88 -8.68 45.26 -10.91
N ALA A 89 -8.55 45.64 -9.64
CA ALA A 89 -7.27 45.97 -9.02
C ALA A 89 -6.28 44.79 -8.95
N PHE A 90 -6.76 43.55 -9.05
CA PHE A 90 -5.94 42.33 -8.98
C PHE A 90 -5.67 41.69 -10.34
N GLY A 91 -6.38 42.11 -11.40
CA GLY A 91 -6.11 41.67 -12.77
C GLY A 91 -7.38 41.40 -13.57
N GLY A 92 -7.27 40.50 -14.55
CA GLY A 92 -8.40 40.11 -15.39
C GLY A 92 -9.45 39.28 -14.64
N ASN A 93 -10.71 39.41 -15.03
CA ASN A 93 -11.80 38.57 -14.55
C ASN A 93 -12.76 38.18 -15.68
N VAL A 94 -13.33 36.98 -15.55
CA VAL A 94 -14.39 36.44 -16.41
C VAL A 94 -15.53 35.94 -15.54
N LYS A 95 -16.75 36.35 -15.86
CA LYS A 95 -17.97 35.93 -15.15
C LYS A 95 -18.96 35.36 -16.15
N VAL A 96 -19.56 34.22 -15.81
CA VAL A 96 -20.67 33.61 -16.55
C VAL A 96 -21.90 33.61 -15.66
N LEU A 97 -23.02 34.08 -16.19
CA LEU A 97 -24.28 34.24 -15.46
C LEU A 97 -25.35 33.27 -15.97
N ASN A 98 -26.17 32.71 -15.06
CA ASN A 98 -27.35 31.92 -15.41
C ASN A 98 -28.55 32.80 -15.80
N SER A 99 -29.68 32.20 -16.18
CA SER A 99 -30.91 32.91 -16.58
C SER A 99 -31.55 33.77 -15.49
N LYS A 100 -31.13 33.62 -14.23
CA LYS A 100 -31.54 34.43 -13.08
C LYS A 100 -30.55 35.55 -12.77
N ASP A 101 -29.59 35.79 -13.65
CA ASP A 101 -28.55 36.81 -13.52
C ASP A 101 -27.60 36.57 -12.33
N GLN A 102 -27.43 35.30 -11.94
CA GLN A 102 -26.52 34.87 -10.89
C GLN A 102 -25.23 34.29 -11.48
N ASN A 103 -24.08 34.55 -10.86
CA ASN A 103 -22.81 33.98 -11.30
C ASN A 103 -22.82 32.46 -11.12
N ILE A 104 -22.48 31.72 -12.18
CA ILE A 104 -22.27 30.27 -12.15
C ILE A 104 -20.80 29.91 -12.31
N VAL A 105 -20.02 30.70 -13.05
CA VAL A 105 -18.56 30.53 -13.18
C VAL A 105 -17.90 31.89 -13.00
N VAL A 106 -16.86 31.94 -12.18
CA VAL A 106 -16.01 33.11 -12.02
C VAL A 106 -14.56 32.67 -12.15
N LEU A 107 -13.84 33.29 -13.07
CA LEU A 107 -12.37 33.29 -13.12
C LEU A 107 -11.94 34.69 -12.68
N ASP A 108 -11.15 34.82 -11.64
CA ASP A 108 -10.65 36.11 -11.16
C ASP A 108 -9.24 35.97 -10.59
N ASN A 109 -8.70 37.08 -10.08
CA ASN A 109 -7.44 37.13 -9.37
C ASN A 109 -7.66 37.70 -7.97
N ASP A 110 -6.89 37.23 -7.02
CA ASP A 110 -6.73 37.85 -5.71
C ASP A 110 -5.24 38.04 -5.38
N LYS A 111 -4.92 38.45 -4.15
CA LYS A 111 -3.54 38.67 -3.69
C LYS A 111 -2.65 37.42 -3.72
N PHE A 112 -3.23 36.23 -3.85
CA PHE A 112 -2.55 34.94 -3.95
C PHE A 112 -2.54 34.37 -5.37
N GLY A 113 -3.16 35.06 -6.34
CA GLY A 113 -3.15 34.70 -7.75
C GLY A 113 -4.53 34.36 -8.31
N GLY A 114 -4.55 33.57 -9.38
CA GLY A 114 -5.78 33.21 -10.09
C GLY A 114 -6.69 32.29 -9.27
N THR A 115 -8.00 32.52 -9.34
CA THR A 115 -9.02 31.64 -8.76
C THR A 115 -10.13 31.31 -9.76
N LEU A 116 -10.61 30.08 -9.69
CA LEU A 116 -11.80 29.56 -10.36
C LEU A 116 -12.84 29.25 -9.29
N ARG A 117 -14.06 29.75 -9.48
CA ARG A 117 -15.21 29.46 -8.62
C ARG A 117 -16.39 29.00 -9.47
N LEU A 118 -16.96 27.86 -9.10
CA LEU A 118 -18.20 27.32 -9.65
C LEU A 118 -19.30 27.43 -8.59
N PHE A 119 -20.47 27.91 -9.00
CA PHE A 119 -21.62 28.08 -8.14
C PHE A 119 -22.82 27.27 -8.65
N GLY A 120 -23.65 26.79 -7.73
CA GLY A 120 -24.94 26.24 -8.04
C GLY A 120 -25.98 27.32 -8.30
N ASN A 121 -27.17 26.92 -8.78
CA ASN A 121 -28.31 27.83 -8.99
C ASN A 121 -28.90 28.46 -7.71
N ASN A 122 -28.34 28.10 -6.55
CA ASN A 122 -28.65 28.67 -5.24
C ASN A 122 -27.52 29.60 -4.73
N GLU A 123 -26.59 29.99 -5.61
CA GLU A 123 -25.42 30.85 -5.32
C GLU A 123 -24.42 30.26 -4.32
N LYS A 124 -24.61 29.01 -3.92
CA LYS A 124 -23.62 28.30 -3.10
C LYS A 124 -22.51 27.77 -3.97
N ARG A 125 -21.29 27.84 -3.45
CA ARG A 125 -20.10 27.30 -4.10
C ARG A 125 -20.26 25.78 -4.25
N LEU A 126 -19.84 25.27 -5.40
CA LEU A 126 -19.73 23.84 -5.69
C LEU A 126 -18.26 23.44 -5.80
N LEU A 127 -17.43 24.32 -6.37
CA LEU A 127 -15.99 24.14 -6.50
C LEU A 127 -15.27 25.49 -6.37
N VAL A 128 -14.13 25.47 -5.69
CA VAL A 128 -13.17 26.59 -5.69
C VAL A 128 -11.78 26.00 -5.93
N ALA A 129 -11.04 26.54 -6.89
CA ALA A 129 -9.63 26.20 -7.13
C ALA A 129 -8.82 27.49 -7.25
N GLY A 130 -7.67 27.59 -6.59
CA GLY A 130 -6.84 28.80 -6.70
C GLY A 130 -5.64 28.82 -5.76
N GLY A 131 -4.90 29.92 -5.82
CA GLY A 131 -3.78 30.20 -4.92
C GLY A 131 -4.24 30.49 -3.48
N ASN A 132 -3.36 30.21 -2.52
CA ASN A 132 -3.50 30.65 -1.14
C ASN A 132 -2.10 31.03 -0.59
N LYS A 133 -2.01 31.40 0.70
CA LYS A 133 -0.73 31.77 1.33
C LYS A 133 0.30 30.63 1.38
N ASP A 134 -0.16 29.38 1.25
CA ASP A 134 0.63 28.16 1.44
C ASP A 134 0.94 27.45 0.10
N GLY A 135 0.40 27.96 -1.02
CA GLY A 135 0.50 27.35 -2.36
C GLY A 135 -0.84 27.41 -3.10
N CYS A 136 -1.44 26.25 -3.36
CA CYS A 136 -2.74 26.14 -4.02
C CYS A 136 -3.72 25.25 -3.24
N GLN A 137 -5.02 25.43 -3.50
CA GLN A 137 -6.07 24.59 -2.95
C GLN A 137 -7.23 24.39 -3.93
N ILE A 138 -7.79 23.20 -3.93
CA ILE A 138 -9.06 22.84 -4.58
C ILE A 138 -10.02 22.37 -3.49
N ASN A 139 -11.21 22.97 -3.45
CA ASN A 139 -12.28 22.66 -2.50
C ASN A 139 -13.54 22.27 -3.26
N VAL A 140 -14.17 21.16 -2.88
CA VAL A 140 -15.48 20.70 -3.38
C VAL A 140 -16.49 20.78 -2.25
N PHE A 141 -17.65 21.35 -2.54
CA PHE A 141 -18.67 21.69 -1.54
C PHE A 141 -19.96 20.88 -1.74
N ASP A 142 -20.70 20.62 -0.65
CA ASP A 142 -22.08 20.13 -0.72
C ASP A 142 -23.11 21.26 -0.97
N LEU A 143 -24.39 20.89 -1.08
CA LEU A 143 -25.51 21.82 -1.29
C LEU A 143 -25.74 22.74 -0.10
N GLU A 144 -25.21 22.42 1.07
CA GLU A 144 -25.25 23.25 2.26
C GLU A 144 -24.13 24.30 2.27
N GLY A 145 -23.07 24.10 1.47
CA GLY A 145 -21.90 24.98 1.38
C GLY A 145 -20.72 24.49 2.24
N ASN A 146 -20.75 23.25 2.72
CA ASN A 146 -19.66 22.65 3.47
C ASN A 146 -18.66 21.95 2.55
N ILE A 147 -17.38 22.02 2.87
CA ILE A 147 -16.33 21.29 2.15
C ILE A 147 -16.48 19.78 2.40
N ARG A 148 -16.53 18.99 1.32
CA ARG A 148 -16.62 17.52 1.34
C ARG A 148 -15.36 16.84 0.83
N ALA A 149 -14.62 17.50 -0.05
CA ALA A 149 -13.30 17.07 -0.50
C ALA A 149 -12.41 18.30 -0.67
N TYR A 150 -11.14 18.17 -0.31
CA TYR A 150 -10.16 19.22 -0.59
C TYR A 150 -8.75 18.65 -0.81
N LEU A 151 -8.00 19.31 -1.69
CA LEU A 151 -6.62 19.01 -2.07
C LEU A 151 -5.83 20.32 -1.99
N GLY A 152 -4.62 20.31 -1.47
CA GLY A 152 -3.77 21.50 -1.51
C GLY A 152 -2.40 21.27 -0.90
N CYS A 153 -1.70 22.37 -0.64
CA CYS A 153 -0.47 22.38 0.14
C CYS A 153 -0.72 22.95 1.54
N ASP A 154 0.03 22.49 2.54
CA ASP A 154 0.04 23.07 3.86
C ASP A 154 1.17 24.11 4.03
N SER A 155 1.32 24.65 5.24
CA SER A 155 2.31 25.69 5.54
C SER A 155 3.76 25.22 5.49
N VAL A 156 4.03 23.92 5.44
CA VAL A 156 5.37 23.36 5.22
C VAL A 156 5.56 22.91 3.76
N HIS A 157 4.63 23.30 2.89
CA HIS A 157 4.59 23.02 1.45
C HIS A 157 4.41 21.53 1.12
N GLU A 158 3.84 20.76 2.04
CA GLU A 158 3.49 19.37 1.80
C GLU A 158 2.09 19.26 1.19
N GLY A 159 1.96 18.41 0.17
CA GLY A 159 0.70 18.13 -0.48
C GLY A 159 -0.20 17.25 0.40
N TYR A 160 -1.49 17.56 0.44
CA TYR A 160 -2.48 16.72 1.11
C TYR A 160 -3.80 16.67 0.35
N LEU A 161 -4.56 15.59 0.57
CA LEU A 161 -5.93 15.37 0.15
C LEU A 161 -6.75 14.91 1.34
N ALA A 162 -7.97 15.40 1.47
CA ALA A 162 -8.88 14.98 2.52
C ALA A 162 -10.34 14.92 2.06
N LEU A 163 -11.06 13.94 2.61
CA LEU A 163 -12.50 13.74 2.42
C LEU A 163 -13.21 13.90 3.77
N ARG A 164 -14.36 14.56 3.78
CA ARG A 164 -15.14 14.85 5.00
C ARG A 164 -16.55 14.28 4.95
N ASN A 165 -17.03 13.82 6.10
CA ASN A 165 -18.43 13.40 6.27
C ASN A 165 -19.35 14.60 6.56
N LYS A 166 -20.67 14.34 6.65
CA LYS A 166 -21.70 15.34 6.92
C LYS A 166 -21.54 16.10 8.24
N GLN A 167 -20.77 15.58 9.20
CA GLN A 167 -20.41 16.26 10.45
C GLN A 167 -19.11 17.06 10.33
N ASN A 168 -18.62 17.30 9.11
CA ASN A 168 -17.38 18.02 8.82
C ASN A 168 -16.11 17.38 9.41
N ARG A 169 -16.16 16.08 9.73
CA ARG A 169 -15.00 15.31 10.19
C ARG A 169 -14.33 14.59 9.02
N ASN A 170 -13.01 14.55 9.01
CA ASN A 170 -12.25 13.79 8.01
C ASN A 170 -12.59 12.30 8.12
N VAL A 171 -12.82 11.65 6.99
CA VAL A 171 -12.97 10.19 6.86
C VAL A 171 -11.77 9.57 6.17
N ILE A 172 -11.12 10.32 5.29
CA ILE A 172 -9.85 9.97 4.64
C ILE A 172 -8.96 11.20 4.65
N TYR A 173 -7.69 11.01 4.99
CA TYR A 173 -6.61 11.98 4.82
C TYR A 173 -5.43 11.27 4.16
N ALA A 174 -4.85 11.85 3.13
CA ALA A 174 -3.62 11.41 2.50
C ALA A 174 -2.69 12.63 2.39
N GLY A 175 -1.44 12.50 2.79
CA GLY A 175 -0.49 13.61 2.75
C GLY A 175 0.89 13.15 3.19
N ALA A 176 1.70 14.08 3.67
CA ALA A 176 2.97 13.79 4.31
C ALA A 176 2.99 14.35 5.75
N ASP A 177 4.00 13.93 6.49
CA ASP A 177 4.54 14.60 7.67
C ASP A 177 6.07 14.53 7.63
N ASP A 178 6.73 15.06 8.67
CA ASP A 178 8.19 15.09 8.81
C ASP A 178 8.88 13.72 8.63
N ASP A 179 8.16 12.61 8.79
CA ASP A 179 8.71 11.26 8.59
C ASP A 179 8.46 10.72 7.18
N GLY A 180 7.41 11.16 6.51
CA GLY A 180 7.14 10.80 5.11
C GLY A 180 5.66 10.74 4.76
N GLY A 181 5.35 10.00 3.69
CA GLY A 181 4.00 9.89 3.16
C GLY A 181 3.08 9.02 4.02
N LEU A 182 1.82 9.43 4.16
CA LEU A 182 0.83 8.70 4.96
C LEU A 182 -0.60 8.78 4.42
N VAL A 183 -1.41 7.81 4.81
CA VAL A 183 -2.85 7.77 4.64
C VAL A 183 -3.51 7.35 5.95
N ARG A 184 -4.49 8.13 6.40
CA ARG A 184 -5.32 7.85 7.58
C ARG A 184 -6.78 7.70 7.17
N VAL A 185 -7.43 6.65 7.64
CA VAL A 185 -8.87 6.42 7.47
C VAL A 185 -9.54 6.46 8.84
N TYR A 186 -10.64 7.19 8.95
CA TYR A 186 -11.38 7.39 10.20
C TYR A 186 -12.79 6.82 10.10
N GLY A 187 -13.31 6.32 11.23
CA GLY A 187 -14.71 5.96 11.38
C GLY A 187 -15.61 7.20 11.49
N HIS A 188 -16.93 6.99 11.40
CA HIS A 188 -17.91 8.07 11.59
C HIS A 188 -17.89 8.70 12.99
N ASP A 189 -17.31 8.01 13.97
CA ASP A 189 -17.07 8.52 15.32
C ASP A 189 -15.81 9.41 15.41
N GLY A 190 -15.05 9.57 14.32
CA GLY A 190 -13.83 10.36 14.24
C GLY A 190 -12.58 9.64 14.72
N LYS A 191 -12.68 8.36 15.10
CA LYS A 191 -11.52 7.56 15.52
C LYS A 191 -10.85 6.92 14.32
N GLN A 192 -9.51 6.85 14.32
CA GLN A 192 -8.75 6.18 13.27
C GLN A 192 -9.06 4.67 13.21
N ARG A 193 -9.22 4.14 12.00
CA ARG A 193 -9.51 2.73 11.69
C ARG A 193 -8.45 2.08 10.82
N ALA A 194 -7.80 2.86 9.97
CA ALA A 194 -6.66 2.40 9.21
C ALA A 194 -5.58 3.48 9.13
N PHE A 195 -4.34 3.03 9.07
CA PHE A 195 -3.17 3.83 8.82
C PHE A 195 -2.26 3.09 7.83
N LEU A 196 -1.78 3.82 6.83
CA LEU A 196 -0.67 3.45 5.97
C LEU A 196 0.36 4.56 6.10
N GLY A 197 1.61 4.25 6.36
CA GLY A 197 2.69 5.23 6.43
C GLY A 197 3.99 4.67 5.92
N VAL A 198 4.81 5.54 5.35
CA VAL A 198 6.18 5.26 4.97
C VAL A 198 7.06 6.34 5.57
N GLY A 199 8.11 5.95 6.27
CA GLY A 199 9.03 6.90 6.86
C GLY A 199 10.08 6.24 7.75
N PRO A 200 11.24 6.88 7.97
CA PRO A 200 12.33 6.29 8.74
C PRO A 200 11.92 5.90 10.16
N LYS A 201 10.98 6.63 10.78
CA LYS A 201 10.49 6.34 12.14
C LYS A 201 9.41 5.26 12.18
N GLN A 202 8.76 4.97 11.06
CA GLN A 202 7.73 3.94 10.93
C GLN A 202 8.32 2.60 10.48
N GLY A 203 9.65 2.57 10.25
CA GLY A 203 10.33 1.58 9.43
C GLY A 203 9.81 1.61 7.99
N ASP A 204 10.50 0.96 7.06
CA ASP A 204 10.34 1.20 5.60
C ASP A 204 8.90 1.04 5.05
N GLY A 205 7.95 0.54 5.85
CA GLY A 205 6.53 0.83 5.71
C GLY A 205 5.71 0.28 6.86
N LEU A 206 4.53 0.86 7.07
CA LEU A 206 3.58 0.46 8.11
C LEU A 206 2.14 0.45 7.59
N VAL A 207 1.43 -0.67 7.78
CA VAL A 207 -0.02 -0.80 7.65
C VAL A 207 -0.60 -1.20 9.01
N MET A 208 -1.60 -0.46 9.49
CA MET A 208 -2.26 -0.76 10.76
C MET A 208 -3.78 -0.64 10.62
N LEU A 209 -4.50 -1.64 11.13
CA LEU A 209 -5.96 -1.62 11.27
C LEU A 209 -6.37 -1.60 12.74
N THR A 210 -7.38 -0.80 13.05
CA THR A 210 -7.88 -0.56 14.41
C THR A 210 -9.39 -0.76 14.47
N GLY A 211 -9.87 -1.47 15.49
CA GLY A 211 -11.29 -1.72 15.73
C GLY A 211 -12.05 -0.49 16.21
N ALA A 212 -13.38 -0.60 16.29
CA ALA A 212 -14.26 0.46 16.77
C ALA A 212 -13.93 0.94 18.19
N ASP A 213 -13.47 0.01 19.02
CA ASP A 213 -12.99 0.19 20.38
C ASP A 213 -11.61 0.86 20.49
N GLY A 214 -10.95 1.17 19.38
CA GLY A 214 -9.60 1.76 19.36
C GLY A 214 -8.48 0.74 19.55
N LYS A 215 -8.78 -0.56 19.66
CA LYS A 215 -7.77 -1.60 19.79
C LYS A 215 -7.23 -2.01 18.43
N ARG A 216 -5.93 -2.27 18.35
CA ARG A 216 -5.27 -2.78 17.14
C ARG A 216 -5.84 -4.15 16.75
N ARG A 217 -5.97 -4.39 15.45
CA ARG A 217 -6.45 -5.66 14.87
C ARG A 217 -5.43 -6.28 13.95
N HIS A 218 -4.83 -5.46 13.09
CA HIS A 218 -3.76 -5.88 12.20
C HIS A 218 -2.64 -4.86 12.28
N TRP A 219 -1.43 -5.35 12.17
CA TRP A 219 -0.23 -4.53 12.04
C TRP A 219 0.74 -5.27 11.15
N ILE A 220 1.14 -4.65 10.06
CA ILE A 220 2.11 -5.15 9.11
C ILE A 220 3.15 -4.06 8.97
N GLY A 221 4.41 -4.37 9.22
CA GLY A 221 5.47 -3.38 9.05
C GLY A 221 6.85 -4.00 9.04
N SER A 222 7.82 -3.18 8.70
CA SER A 222 9.23 -3.47 8.83
C SER A 222 9.89 -2.46 9.77
N ASP A 223 11.04 -2.80 10.32
CA ASP A 223 11.99 -1.89 10.96
C ASP A 223 13.40 -2.19 10.43
N ALA A 224 14.44 -1.59 11.03
CA ALA A 224 15.84 -1.65 10.58
C ALA A 224 16.53 -3.04 10.70
N GLY A 225 15.78 -4.12 10.53
CA GLY A 225 16.29 -5.49 10.57
C GLY A 225 15.23 -6.57 10.68
N ALA A 226 13.96 -6.20 10.89
CA ALA A 226 12.86 -7.14 10.98
C ALA A 226 11.65 -6.72 10.14
N THR A 227 10.86 -7.72 9.76
CA THR A 227 9.52 -7.56 9.17
C THR A 227 8.54 -8.33 10.03
N SER A 228 7.30 -7.86 10.11
CA SER A 228 6.33 -8.50 10.97
C SER A 228 4.88 -8.24 10.56
N HIS A 229 4.04 -9.23 10.83
CA HIS A 229 2.59 -9.16 10.71
C HIS A 229 1.97 -9.76 11.97
N THR A 230 1.25 -8.94 12.72
CA THR A 230 0.53 -9.37 13.92
C THR A 230 -0.98 -9.19 13.74
N ILE A 231 -1.75 -10.18 14.20
CA ILE A 231 -3.20 -10.18 14.20
C ILE A 231 -3.70 -10.34 15.64
N TYR A 232 -4.60 -9.44 16.04
CA TYR A 232 -5.21 -9.41 17.36
C TYR A 232 -6.70 -9.73 17.26
N GLY A 233 -7.21 -10.50 18.23
CA GLY A 233 -8.63 -10.71 18.44
C GLY A 233 -9.36 -9.42 18.84
N ASN A 234 -10.69 -9.47 18.84
CA ASN A 234 -11.53 -8.33 19.22
C ASN A 234 -11.29 -7.84 20.67
N ASN A 235 -10.92 -8.76 21.56
CA ASN A 235 -10.51 -8.47 22.94
C ASN A 235 -9.16 -7.75 23.04
N GLY A 236 -8.38 -7.66 21.96
CA GLY A 236 -7.03 -7.11 21.94
C GLY A 236 -5.94 -8.12 22.26
N VAL A 237 -6.28 -9.41 22.34
CA VAL A 237 -5.32 -10.50 22.58
C VAL A 237 -4.65 -10.89 21.28
N LEU A 238 -3.32 -11.06 21.29
CA LEU A 238 -2.55 -11.54 20.15
C LEU A 238 -3.02 -12.96 19.78
N ALA A 239 -3.43 -13.16 18.53
CA ALA A 239 -3.90 -14.44 18.03
C ALA A 239 -2.88 -15.10 17.09
N HIS A 240 -2.14 -14.28 16.34
CA HIS A 240 -1.23 -14.74 15.29
C HIS A 240 -0.12 -13.70 15.09
N ASP A 241 1.12 -14.17 14.96
CA ASP A 241 2.32 -13.37 14.75
C ASP A 241 3.22 -14.03 13.69
N ILE A 242 3.61 -13.27 12.68
CA ILE A 242 4.63 -13.64 11.69
C ILE A 242 5.75 -12.64 11.84
N ARG A 243 6.98 -13.11 12.01
CA ARG A 243 8.16 -12.25 12.05
C ARG A 243 9.26 -12.80 11.16
N GLY A 244 10.04 -11.92 10.57
CA GLY A 244 11.28 -12.25 9.87
C GLY A 244 12.35 -11.22 10.20
N GLY A 245 13.61 -11.61 10.12
CA GLY A 245 14.74 -10.72 10.31
C GLY A 245 16.07 -11.42 10.00
N ASN A 246 17.18 -10.74 10.28
CA ASN A 246 18.52 -11.21 9.91
C ASN A 246 18.89 -12.61 10.44
N SER A 247 18.25 -13.04 11.53
CA SER A 247 18.57 -14.31 12.19
C SER A 247 17.51 -15.39 12.02
N GLY A 248 16.46 -15.15 11.21
CA GLY A 248 15.41 -16.13 10.99
C GLY A 248 14.03 -15.53 10.78
N ALA A 249 13.04 -16.40 10.55
CA ALA A 249 11.64 -16.02 10.43
C ALA A 249 10.75 -17.09 11.03
N TYR A 250 9.70 -16.71 11.73
CA TYR A 250 8.73 -17.62 12.29
C TYR A 250 7.29 -17.15 12.11
N HIS A 251 6.39 -18.11 12.28
CA HIS A 251 4.95 -17.95 12.29
C HIS A 251 4.43 -18.65 13.54
N SER A 252 3.76 -17.90 14.42
CA SER A 252 3.23 -18.37 15.70
C SER A 252 1.72 -18.13 15.81
N PHE A 253 1.00 -19.13 16.31
CA PHE A 253 -0.43 -19.05 16.68
C PHE A 253 -0.59 -19.13 18.18
N PHE A 254 -1.46 -18.31 18.74
CA PHE A 254 -1.64 -18.18 20.18
C PHE A 254 -2.98 -18.77 20.64
N THR A 255 -3.03 -19.14 21.91
CA THR A 255 -4.24 -19.50 22.64
C THR A 255 -5.21 -18.31 22.74
N LYS A 256 -6.48 -18.58 23.03
CA LYS A 256 -7.55 -17.56 23.11
C LYS A 256 -7.25 -16.44 24.10
N ASP A 257 -6.52 -16.73 25.18
CA ASP A 257 -6.10 -15.75 26.19
C ASP A 257 -4.72 -15.14 25.89
N GLY A 258 -4.06 -15.57 24.82
CA GLY A 258 -2.76 -15.08 24.33
C GLY A 258 -1.58 -15.51 25.18
N ARG A 259 -1.77 -16.37 26.19
CA ARG A 259 -0.71 -16.72 27.14
C ARG A 259 0.26 -17.76 26.60
N ASN A 260 -0.24 -18.67 25.78
CA ASN A 260 0.53 -19.79 25.23
C ASN A 260 0.53 -19.77 23.71
N VAL A 261 1.67 -20.07 23.11
CA VAL A 261 1.80 -20.38 21.67
C VAL A 261 1.38 -21.83 21.46
N VAL A 262 0.42 -22.09 20.56
CA VAL A 262 -0.09 -23.43 20.24
C VAL A 262 0.69 -24.05 19.08
N THR A 263 1.13 -23.23 18.13
CA THR A 263 1.90 -23.68 16.97
C THR A 263 2.97 -22.66 16.63
N THR A 264 4.19 -23.11 16.39
CA THR A 264 5.28 -22.31 15.81
C THR A 264 5.88 -23.04 14.62
N ILE A 265 6.09 -22.33 13.52
CA ILE A 265 6.80 -22.82 12.33
C ILE A 265 7.83 -21.77 11.93
N GLY A 266 9.09 -22.14 11.76
CA GLY A 266 10.11 -21.24 11.25
C GLY A 266 11.50 -21.47 11.83
N ALA A 267 12.37 -20.48 11.71
CA ALA A 267 13.71 -20.49 12.29
C ALA A 267 13.75 -19.76 13.63
N SER A 268 14.39 -20.37 14.63
CA SER A 268 14.70 -19.67 15.89
C SER A 268 15.71 -18.56 15.65
N ASN A 269 15.34 -17.33 16.03
CA ASN A 269 16.13 -16.11 15.83
C ASN A 269 17.53 -16.14 16.48
N ASP A 270 17.79 -17.05 17.41
CA ASP A 270 19.07 -17.09 18.13
C ASP A 270 19.95 -18.26 17.71
N THR A 271 19.37 -19.27 17.06
CA THR A 271 20.04 -20.56 16.85
C THR A 271 20.04 -21.03 15.39
N GLY A 272 19.30 -20.37 14.49
CA GLY A 272 19.22 -20.77 13.07
C GLY A 272 18.49 -22.11 12.85
N GLU A 273 17.77 -22.58 13.86
CA GLU A 273 17.13 -23.88 13.88
C GLU A 273 15.77 -23.82 13.21
N GLY A 274 15.57 -24.59 12.13
CA GLY A 274 14.27 -24.78 11.53
C GLY A 274 13.40 -25.68 12.42
N ILE A 275 12.25 -25.18 12.86
CA ILE A 275 11.34 -25.84 13.80
C ILE A 275 9.89 -25.82 13.31
N LEU A 276 9.18 -26.90 13.63
CA LEU A 276 7.73 -27.03 13.72
C LEU A 276 7.44 -27.53 15.13
N ARG A 277 6.82 -26.69 15.96
CA ARG A 277 6.46 -27.02 17.34
C ARG A 277 4.96 -26.91 17.51
N LEU A 278 4.33 -27.97 18.02
CA LEU A 278 2.94 -27.96 18.46
C LEU A 278 2.90 -28.07 19.98
N ASN A 279 2.15 -27.20 20.63
CA ASN A 279 1.96 -27.17 22.07
C ASN A 279 0.48 -27.36 22.43
N THR A 280 0.21 -27.79 23.65
CA THR A 280 -1.13 -27.79 24.24
C THR A 280 -1.58 -26.38 24.56
N VAL A 281 -2.87 -26.21 24.86
CA VAL A 281 -3.44 -24.94 25.33
C VAL A 281 -2.84 -24.45 26.66
N THR A 282 -2.17 -25.33 27.41
CA THR A 282 -1.46 -24.99 28.65
C THR A 282 0.01 -24.67 28.42
N GLY A 283 0.46 -24.61 27.15
CA GLY A 283 1.84 -24.29 26.77
C GLY A 283 2.82 -25.46 26.82
N LYS A 284 2.36 -26.70 27.07
CA LYS A 284 3.25 -27.88 27.07
C LYS A 284 3.51 -28.32 25.64
N THR A 285 4.76 -28.61 25.28
CA THR A 285 5.07 -29.16 23.95
C THR A 285 4.46 -30.54 23.78
N HIS A 286 3.73 -30.73 22.68
CA HIS A 286 3.10 -32.00 22.31
C HIS A 286 3.91 -32.72 21.23
N SER A 287 4.41 -31.98 20.23
CA SER A 287 5.28 -32.51 19.19
C SER A 287 6.28 -31.46 18.70
N TYR A 288 7.44 -31.93 18.26
CA TYR A 288 8.51 -31.11 17.74
C TYR A 288 9.16 -31.80 16.54
N LEU A 289 9.30 -31.08 15.44
CA LEU A 289 10.07 -31.47 14.28
C LEU A 289 11.04 -30.34 13.97
N GLY A 290 12.33 -30.62 13.88
CA GLY A 290 13.27 -29.58 13.54
C GLY A 290 14.70 -30.04 13.41
N ALA A 291 15.58 -29.11 13.06
CA ALA A 291 17.02 -29.31 12.99
C ALA A 291 17.74 -28.27 13.83
N ASN A 292 18.79 -28.70 14.53
CA ASN A 292 19.65 -27.81 15.28
C ASN A 292 20.64 -27.07 14.34
N ARG A 293 21.41 -26.13 14.90
CA ARG A 293 22.44 -25.37 14.16
C ARG A 293 23.54 -26.22 13.50
N ASN A 294 23.73 -27.45 13.96
CA ASN A 294 24.72 -28.38 13.41
C ASN A 294 24.14 -29.25 12.29
N GLY A 295 22.88 -29.01 11.87
CA GLY A 295 22.19 -29.80 10.87
C GLY A 295 21.64 -31.13 11.39
N SER A 296 21.81 -31.45 12.68
CA SER A 296 21.19 -32.63 13.28
C SER A 296 19.72 -32.34 13.52
N GLY A 297 18.85 -33.05 12.81
CA GLY A 297 17.40 -32.91 12.94
C GLY A 297 16.71 -34.22 13.26
N GLY A 298 15.46 -34.12 13.70
CA GLY A 298 14.65 -35.27 14.04
C GLY A 298 13.18 -34.92 14.27
N LEU A 299 12.36 -35.97 14.24
CA LEU A 299 10.96 -35.94 14.59
C LEU A 299 10.79 -36.46 16.02
N ILE A 300 10.52 -35.56 16.96
CA ILE A 300 10.17 -35.91 18.33
C ILE A 300 8.64 -35.91 18.44
N LEU A 301 8.06 -37.09 18.62
CA LEU A 301 6.62 -37.30 18.68
C LEU A 301 6.20 -37.80 20.07
N LEU A 302 5.31 -37.02 20.69
CA LEU A 302 4.36 -37.39 21.75
C LEU A 302 4.87 -37.32 23.20
N ASN A 303 4.45 -36.25 23.89
CA ASN A 303 4.29 -36.25 25.34
C ASN A 303 2.95 -36.89 25.72
N SER A 304 2.92 -37.59 26.86
CA SER A 304 1.66 -38.01 27.51
C SER A 304 0.93 -36.78 28.07
N PRO A 305 -0.41 -36.74 28.11
CA PRO A 305 -1.16 -35.62 28.73
C PRO A 305 -0.68 -35.24 30.14
N ASN A 306 -0.10 -36.21 30.86
CA ASN A 306 0.25 -36.08 32.27
C ASN A 306 1.72 -35.82 32.54
N ASP A 307 2.64 -35.96 31.58
CA ASP A 307 4.07 -35.97 31.87
C ASP A 307 4.86 -35.11 30.87
N ALA A 308 5.39 -33.99 31.36
CA ALA A 308 6.05 -32.96 30.54
C ALA A 308 7.51 -33.31 30.20
N VAL A 309 8.04 -34.42 30.73
CA VAL A 309 9.48 -34.69 30.75
C VAL A 309 9.87 -35.84 29.81
N ASN A 310 8.94 -36.74 29.46
CA ASN A 310 9.26 -38.00 28.79
C ASN A 310 8.57 -38.12 27.42
N SER A 311 9.35 -37.96 26.35
CA SER A 311 8.92 -38.31 25.00
C SER A 311 8.74 -39.81 24.89
N ARG A 312 7.57 -40.27 24.41
CA ARG A 312 7.29 -41.70 24.25
C ARG A 312 7.88 -42.28 22.98
N VAL A 313 8.00 -41.48 21.93
CA VAL A 313 8.60 -41.89 20.67
C VAL A 313 9.59 -40.81 20.21
N VAL A 314 10.84 -41.21 20.01
CA VAL A 314 11.87 -40.33 19.45
C VAL A 314 12.34 -40.96 18.15
N ILE A 315 12.27 -40.23 17.04
CA ILE A 315 12.84 -40.65 15.76
C ILE A 315 13.79 -39.55 15.31
N GLY A 316 15.06 -39.86 15.11
CA GLY A 316 16.07 -38.83 14.84
C GLY A 316 17.27 -39.34 14.08
N VAL A 317 18.24 -38.45 13.89
CA VAL A 317 19.56 -38.76 13.32
C VAL A 317 20.61 -38.33 14.33
N ASP A 318 21.57 -39.21 14.63
CA ASP A 318 22.65 -38.92 15.57
C ASP A 318 23.75 -38.04 14.95
N ALA A 319 24.79 -37.71 15.73
CA ALA A 319 25.90 -36.87 15.28
C ALA A 319 26.74 -37.49 14.14
N ASN A 320 26.62 -38.80 13.90
CA ASN A 320 27.30 -39.52 12.82
C ASN A 320 26.43 -39.67 11.57
N GLY A 321 25.22 -39.11 11.57
CA GLY A 321 24.28 -39.26 10.47
C GLY A 321 23.47 -40.57 10.51
N VAL A 322 23.51 -41.33 11.61
CA VAL A 322 22.78 -42.60 11.74
C VAL A 322 21.37 -42.33 12.25
N GLY A 323 20.37 -42.76 11.48
CA GLY A 323 18.96 -42.70 11.88
C GLY A 323 18.66 -43.66 13.04
N PHE A 324 17.80 -43.26 13.98
CA PHE A 324 17.36 -44.11 15.07
C PHE A 324 15.89 -43.87 15.39
N GLY A 325 15.26 -44.85 16.03
CA GLY A 325 13.95 -44.69 16.65
C GLY A 325 13.86 -45.41 17.99
N GLU A 326 13.36 -44.72 19.01
CA GLU A 326 13.18 -45.24 20.37
C GLU A 326 11.73 -45.11 20.81
N GLY A 327 11.16 -46.20 21.32
CA GLY A 327 9.88 -46.22 22.04
C GLY A 327 10.10 -46.42 23.54
N ARG A 328 9.59 -45.50 24.36
CA ARG A 328 9.64 -45.54 25.83
C ARG A 328 8.26 -45.76 26.44
N ASP A 329 8.22 -46.50 27.55
CA ASP A 329 7.00 -46.69 28.34
C ASP A 329 6.74 -45.53 29.32
N SER A 330 5.72 -45.67 30.18
CA SER A 330 5.38 -44.67 31.21
C SER A 330 6.50 -44.41 32.22
N ASP A 331 7.42 -45.36 32.37
CA ASP A 331 8.48 -45.33 33.37
C ASP A 331 9.79 -44.84 32.74
N ASN A 332 9.71 -44.30 31.51
CA ASN A 332 10.82 -43.78 30.71
C ASN A 332 11.87 -44.86 30.34
N VAL A 333 11.49 -46.14 30.32
CA VAL A 333 12.37 -47.23 29.90
C VAL A 333 12.23 -47.47 28.40
N THR A 334 13.35 -47.47 27.66
CA THR A 334 13.37 -47.84 26.24
C THR A 334 13.03 -49.32 26.09
N ARG A 335 11.90 -49.61 25.44
CA ARG A 335 11.43 -50.98 25.20
C ARG A 335 11.66 -51.46 23.78
N ARG A 336 11.72 -50.53 22.83
CA ARG A 336 11.96 -50.83 21.41
C ARG A 336 12.91 -49.77 20.86
N SER A 337 14.01 -50.22 20.28
CA SER A 337 14.95 -49.38 19.57
C SER A 337 15.25 -50.00 18.21
N PHE A 338 15.26 -49.19 17.16
CA PHE A 338 15.89 -49.55 15.89
C PHE A 338 16.98 -48.53 15.60
N LYS A 339 18.10 -49.02 15.08
CA LYS A 339 19.30 -48.26 14.73
C LYS A 339 19.77 -48.73 13.36
#